data_AF-A0A8A4ZJF0-F1
#
_entry.id   AF-A0A8A4ZJF0-F1
#
_cell.length_a   1.000
_cell.length_b   1.000
_cell.length_c   1.000
_cell.angle_alpha   90.00
_cell.angle_beta   90.00
_cell.angle_gamma   90.00
#
_symmetry.space_group_name_H-M   'P 1'
#
loop_
_entity.id
_entity.type
_entity.pdbx_description
1 polymer ?
#
loop_
_entity_poly.entity_id
_entity_poly.type
_entity_poly.pdbx_seq_one_letter_code
_entity_poly.pdbx_strand_id
1 'polypeptide(L)'
;MQRRDLDGLTVLSAPAPAPFTATLVFAVGRRHEAFLTGGITHLVEHLAMSAVGRPMLECNGQVQLGHTTFTATGNADDVVEVLRRLAAALPALPVERLATEAAVLRAEGGSYARPALGRHLAYRYGARGLGIAGFTEPTIGALDADAVTAWSNRYFVRENAVLCLSGPAPDGLDEALSALPHGDRSQRASDVALDIPYPVVSEGDVEEAVGLSFLAAESPALLAGIRIAMERAFIELRMRRGIVYHPDADVIDVAGDTLLVLLHADPLPVHQVEAGRGLLDIVRALASDGPTAAELRGDVARARLAVADPRAALAELDWAAADVLAGRPEHTDVERLAELELVTPAAVRDAFAAAAASLLVLVPGAAEAAELELPVDDGTRGAVLQGRTYARRLRSEAPRGSRLVIGADGLSIVLPSDTLTVRFADIIGATMAPEGYLTILGVDGTTMPLDRGDWRIGRAAFEHLLAQIPDAARFDREDACGGATHRGESHAAAAVWPPTPGRSTDDLAAEPPVPAPLS
;
A
#
# COMPACT_ATOMS: atom_id res chain seq x y z
N MET A 1 -22.88 -20.97 2.40
CA MET A 1 -21.69 -21.34 1.60
C MET A 1 -21.45 -22.85 1.66
N GLN A 2 -20.80 -23.43 0.63
CA GLN A 2 -20.29 -24.80 0.58
C GLN A 2 -18.80 -24.79 0.22
N ARG A 3 -18.05 -25.77 0.72
CA ARG A 3 -16.62 -25.96 0.44
C ARG A 3 -16.38 -27.34 -0.16
N ARG A 4 -15.55 -27.42 -1.20
CA ARG A 4 -14.98 -28.67 -1.72
C ARG A 4 -13.50 -28.52 -2.04
N ASP A 5 -12.79 -29.63 -2.01
CA ASP A 5 -11.42 -29.71 -2.53
C ASP A 5 -11.44 -30.25 -3.96
N LEU A 6 -10.69 -29.62 -4.85
CA LEU A 6 -10.47 -30.02 -6.24
C LEU A 6 -8.97 -30.23 -6.45
N ASP A 7 -8.48 -31.37 -5.95
CA ASP A 7 -7.09 -31.79 -6.13
C ASP A 7 -6.10 -30.70 -5.66
N GLY A 8 -6.27 -30.25 -4.41
CA GLY A 8 -5.47 -29.19 -3.81
C GLY A 8 -5.98 -27.76 -4.03
N LEU A 9 -6.89 -27.54 -4.99
CA LEU A 9 -7.58 -26.25 -5.16
C LEU A 9 -8.82 -26.22 -4.25
N THR A 10 -8.87 -25.27 -3.32
CA THR A 10 -10.09 -25.05 -2.54
C THR A 10 -11.15 -24.35 -3.40
N VAL A 11 -12.37 -24.89 -3.43
CA VAL A 11 -13.51 -24.30 -4.13
C VAL A 11 -14.61 -23.95 -3.13
N LEU A 12 -15.01 -22.69 -3.11
CA LEU A 12 -16.10 -22.15 -2.30
C LEU A 12 -17.27 -21.79 -3.21
N SER A 13 -18.49 -22.12 -2.79
CA SER A 13 -19.69 -21.75 -3.54
C SER A 13 -20.82 -21.27 -2.66
N ALA A 14 -21.57 -20.29 -3.16
CA ALA A 14 -22.77 -19.79 -2.51
C ALA A 14 -23.81 -19.42 -3.58
N PRO A 15 -25.10 -19.69 -3.37
CA PRO A 15 -26.14 -19.22 -4.29
C PRO A 15 -26.17 -17.69 -4.32
N ALA A 16 -25.92 -17.10 -5.49
CA ALA A 16 -26.08 -15.67 -5.72
C ALA A 16 -27.04 -15.42 -6.92
N PRO A 17 -27.62 -14.22 -7.04
CA PRO A 17 -28.37 -13.83 -8.23
C PRO A 17 -27.51 -13.91 -9.49
N ALA A 18 -28.13 -14.28 -10.62
CA ALA A 18 -27.47 -14.24 -11.93
C ALA A 18 -27.02 -12.81 -12.30
N PRO A 19 -25.99 -12.65 -13.15
CA PRO A 19 -25.24 -13.67 -13.90
C PRO A 19 -24.31 -14.56 -13.06
N PHE A 20 -23.84 -15.68 -13.62
CA PHE A 20 -22.89 -16.57 -12.95
C PHE A 20 -21.51 -15.91 -12.89
N THR A 21 -20.90 -15.90 -11.72
CA THR A 21 -19.59 -15.30 -11.45
C THR A 21 -18.66 -16.37 -10.88
N ALA A 22 -17.43 -16.40 -11.40
CA ALA A 22 -16.33 -17.16 -10.82
C ALA A 22 -15.15 -16.23 -10.55
N THR A 23 -14.55 -16.34 -9.37
CA THR A 23 -13.36 -15.59 -8.97
C THR A 23 -12.27 -16.58 -8.56
N LEU A 24 -11.18 -16.63 -9.32
CA LEU A 24 -9.99 -17.39 -8.96
C LEU A 24 -9.00 -16.48 -8.24
N VAL A 25 -8.68 -16.79 -7.00
CA VAL A 25 -7.86 -15.97 -6.09
C VAL A 25 -6.57 -16.71 -5.77
N PHE A 26 -5.41 -16.09 -6.01
CA PHE A 26 -4.10 -16.63 -5.65
C PHE A 26 -3.48 -15.84 -4.49
N ALA A 27 -2.87 -16.52 -3.51
CA ALA A 27 -2.14 -15.89 -2.40
C ALA A 27 -0.75 -15.39 -2.83
N VAL A 28 -0.74 -14.45 -3.76
CA VAL A 28 0.42 -13.67 -4.21
C VAL A 28 -0.05 -12.29 -4.60
N GLY A 29 0.75 -11.26 -4.35
CA GLY A 29 0.37 -9.87 -4.60
C GLY A 29 1.56 -8.97 -4.35
N ARG A 30 1.34 -7.66 -4.37
CA ARG A 30 2.42 -6.65 -4.29
C ARG A 30 3.38 -6.88 -3.12
N ARG A 31 2.89 -7.31 -1.95
CA ARG A 31 3.71 -7.52 -0.76
C ARG A 31 4.75 -8.63 -0.87
N HIS A 32 4.62 -9.53 -1.85
CA HIS A 32 5.53 -10.66 -2.04
C HIS A 32 6.75 -10.26 -2.86
N GLU A 33 6.68 -9.15 -3.58
CA GLU A 33 7.71 -8.70 -4.52
C GLU A 33 8.88 -8.03 -3.80
N ALA A 34 10.07 -8.09 -4.42
CA ALA A 34 11.18 -7.23 -4.06
C ALA A 34 11.12 -5.93 -4.87
N PHE A 35 11.78 -4.87 -4.39
CA PHE A 35 11.76 -3.56 -5.03
C PHE A 35 12.17 -3.58 -6.52
N LEU A 36 13.29 -4.26 -6.84
CA LEU A 36 13.76 -4.37 -8.23
C LEU A 36 13.05 -5.43 -9.07
N THR A 37 12.17 -6.21 -8.45
CA THR A 37 11.24 -7.09 -9.17
C THR A 37 9.80 -6.57 -9.08
N GLY A 38 9.62 -5.30 -8.67
CA GLY A 38 8.31 -4.71 -8.50
C GLY A 38 7.53 -4.74 -9.81
N GLY A 39 6.30 -5.23 -9.75
CA GLY A 39 5.38 -5.33 -10.88
C GLY A 39 5.38 -6.69 -11.55
N ILE A 40 6.23 -7.62 -11.11
CA ILE A 40 6.31 -8.96 -11.68
C ILE A 40 4.96 -9.72 -11.59
N THR A 41 4.20 -9.55 -10.51
CA THR A 41 2.88 -10.20 -10.35
C THR A 41 1.86 -9.60 -11.31
N HIS A 42 1.91 -8.28 -11.50
CA HIS A 42 1.03 -7.57 -12.43
C HIS A 42 1.37 -7.91 -13.88
N LEU A 43 2.65 -8.13 -14.18
CA LEU A 43 3.09 -8.59 -15.48
C LEU A 43 2.62 -10.02 -15.78
N VAL A 44 2.63 -10.92 -14.78
CA VAL A 44 2.01 -12.25 -14.92
C VAL A 44 0.51 -12.15 -15.20
N GLU A 45 -0.20 -11.29 -14.47
CA GLU A 45 -1.63 -11.03 -14.68
C GLU A 45 -1.92 -10.55 -16.10
N HIS A 46 -1.20 -9.52 -16.59
CA HIS A 46 -1.31 -9.03 -17.96
C HIS A 46 -1.06 -10.13 -18.99
N LEU A 47 0.04 -10.88 -18.85
CA LEU A 47 0.39 -11.95 -19.78
C LEU A 47 -0.68 -13.05 -19.83
N ALA A 48 -1.22 -13.45 -18.67
CA ALA A 48 -2.28 -14.43 -18.57
C ALA A 48 -3.59 -13.93 -19.19
N MET A 49 -4.01 -12.70 -18.88
CA MET A 49 -5.19 -12.07 -19.48
C MET A 49 -5.05 -11.87 -20.98
N SER A 50 -3.84 -11.61 -21.45
CA SER A 50 -3.54 -11.48 -22.87
C SER A 50 -3.78 -12.78 -23.65
N ALA A 51 -3.60 -13.93 -23.00
CA ALA A 51 -3.87 -15.27 -23.55
C ALA A 51 -5.36 -15.64 -23.48
N VAL A 52 -6.10 -15.18 -22.47
CA VAL A 52 -7.57 -15.31 -22.40
C VAL A 52 -8.23 -14.58 -23.58
N GLY A 53 -7.69 -13.41 -23.93
CA GLY A 53 -8.16 -12.58 -25.04
C GLY A 53 -9.29 -11.63 -24.62
N ARG A 54 -10.19 -11.31 -25.55
CA ARG A 54 -11.36 -10.43 -25.30
C ARG A 54 -12.65 -11.23 -25.40
N PRO A 55 -13.04 -11.97 -24.35
CA PRO A 55 -14.31 -12.70 -24.36
C PRO A 55 -15.49 -11.72 -24.40
N MET A 56 -16.65 -12.16 -24.90
CA MET A 56 -17.88 -11.35 -24.88
C MET A 56 -18.61 -11.44 -23.53
N LEU A 57 -17.86 -11.39 -22.44
CA LEU A 57 -18.34 -11.40 -21.06
C LEU A 57 -17.47 -10.47 -20.21
N GLU A 58 -17.93 -10.15 -19.01
CA GLU A 58 -17.17 -9.32 -18.07
C GLU A 58 -16.05 -10.14 -17.45
N CYS A 59 -14.80 -9.83 -17.80
CA CYS A 59 -13.62 -10.51 -17.30
C CYS A 59 -12.57 -9.50 -16.87
N ASN A 60 -11.99 -9.69 -15.69
CA ASN A 60 -11.00 -8.78 -15.10
C ASN A 60 -9.92 -9.56 -14.35
N GLY A 61 -8.69 -9.05 -14.37
CA GLY A 61 -7.64 -9.44 -13.45
C GLY A 61 -7.28 -8.27 -12.54
N GLN A 62 -6.90 -8.54 -11.29
CA GLN A 62 -6.49 -7.50 -10.37
C GLN A 62 -5.41 -8.00 -9.43
N VAL A 63 -4.34 -7.22 -9.29
CA VAL A 63 -3.30 -7.43 -8.28
C VAL A 63 -3.55 -6.52 -7.09
N GLN A 64 -3.67 -7.11 -5.90
CA GLN A 64 -3.80 -6.39 -4.63
C GLN A 64 -2.55 -6.60 -3.78
N LEU A 65 -2.56 -6.07 -2.55
CA LEU A 65 -1.42 -6.18 -1.64
C LEU A 65 -1.05 -7.63 -1.33
N GLY A 66 -2.03 -8.46 -0.98
CA GLY A 66 -1.79 -9.83 -0.50
C GLY A 66 -2.23 -10.95 -1.44
N HIS A 67 -2.96 -10.64 -2.50
CA HIS A 67 -3.53 -11.63 -3.41
C HIS A 67 -3.76 -11.05 -4.82
N THR A 68 -3.97 -11.94 -5.79
CA THR A 68 -4.29 -11.63 -7.18
C THR A 68 -5.58 -12.36 -7.54
N THR A 69 -6.52 -11.65 -8.14
CA THR A 69 -7.82 -12.20 -8.55
C THR A 69 -7.97 -12.22 -10.07
N PHE A 70 -8.66 -13.23 -10.57
CA PHE A 70 -9.22 -13.26 -11.91
C PHE A 70 -10.71 -13.54 -11.80
N THR A 71 -11.53 -12.61 -12.26
CA THR A 71 -12.99 -12.68 -12.18
C THR A 71 -13.57 -12.80 -13.57
N ALA A 72 -14.59 -13.66 -13.72
CA ALA A 72 -15.37 -13.79 -14.94
C ALA A 72 -16.86 -13.90 -14.60
N THR A 73 -17.67 -13.07 -15.26
CA THR A 73 -19.10 -12.94 -15.00
C THR A 73 -19.90 -13.04 -16.30
N GLY A 74 -20.82 -14.00 -16.38
CA GLY A 74 -21.59 -14.26 -17.60
C GLY A 74 -22.41 -15.56 -17.55
N ASN A 75 -22.54 -16.23 -18.70
CA ASN A 75 -23.07 -17.59 -18.75
C ASN A 75 -22.02 -18.58 -18.24
N ALA A 76 -22.47 -19.67 -17.61
CA ALA A 76 -21.58 -20.64 -16.97
C ALA A 76 -20.55 -21.25 -17.93
N ASP A 77 -20.96 -21.64 -19.14
CA ASP A 77 -20.07 -22.26 -20.14
C ASP A 77 -18.96 -21.28 -20.59
N ASP A 78 -19.32 -20.01 -20.79
CA ASP A 78 -18.37 -18.98 -21.19
C ASP A 78 -17.36 -18.67 -20.06
N VAL A 79 -17.83 -18.67 -18.81
CA VAL A 79 -16.96 -18.54 -17.62
C VAL A 79 -16.00 -19.72 -17.50
N VAL A 80 -16.47 -20.95 -17.72
CA VAL A 80 -15.61 -22.15 -17.71
C VAL A 80 -14.54 -22.08 -18.79
N GLU A 81 -14.87 -21.56 -19.98
CA GLU A 81 -13.89 -21.37 -21.05
C GLU A 81 -12.82 -20.33 -20.70
N VAL A 82 -13.19 -19.23 -20.03
CA VAL A 82 -12.21 -18.26 -19.52
C VAL A 82 -11.28 -18.91 -18.49
N LEU A 83 -11.83 -19.65 -17.52
CA LEU A 83 -11.02 -20.35 -16.52
C LEU A 83 -10.09 -21.39 -17.15
N ARG A 84 -10.55 -22.10 -18.20
CA ARG A 84 -9.72 -23.06 -18.95
C ARG A 84 -8.52 -22.39 -19.60
N ARG A 85 -8.73 -21.25 -20.26
CA ARG A 85 -7.64 -20.48 -20.90
C ARG A 85 -6.66 -19.95 -19.87
N LEU A 86 -7.17 -19.43 -18.76
CA LEU A 86 -6.34 -18.91 -17.67
C LEU A 86 -5.48 -20.03 -17.06
N ALA A 87 -6.10 -21.18 -16.74
CA ALA A 87 -5.42 -22.35 -16.20
C ALA A 87 -4.34 -22.90 -17.12
N ALA A 88 -4.54 -22.83 -18.44
CA ALA A 88 -3.54 -23.21 -19.43
C ALA A 88 -2.43 -22.17 -19.60
N ALA A 89 -2.75 -20.88 -19.47
CA ALA A 89 -1.80 -19.78 -19.69
C ALA A 89 -0.82 -19.57 -18.53
N LEU A 90 -1.27 -19.70 -17.27
CA LEU A 90 -0.44 -19.45 -16.09
C LEU A 90 0.87 -20.28 -16.05
N PRO A 91 0.88 -21.61 -16.33
CA PRO A 91 2.13 -22.37 -16.39
C PRO A 91 2.92 -22.18 -17.70
N ALA A 92 2.36 -21.50 -18.71
CA ALA A 92 2.93 -21.33 -20.04
C ALA A 92 2.65 -19.92 -20.60
N LEU A 93 3.16 -18.91 -19.89
CA LEU A 93 2.89 -17.51 -20.21
C LEU A 93 3.38 -17.13 -21.62
N PRO A 94 2.66 -16.25 -22.36
CA PRO A 94 3.06 -15.75 -23.68
C PRO A 94 4.20 -14.72 -23.56
N VAL A 95 5.37 -15.16 -23.12
CA VAL A 95 6.54 -14.30 -22.84
C VAL A 95 7.06 -13.53 -24.05
N GLU A 96 6.69 -13.91 -25.27
CA GLU A 96 6.91 -13.12 -26.47
C GLU A 96 6.22 -11.74 -26.44
N ARG A 97 5.18 -11.58 -25.62
CA ARG A 97 4.47 -10.31 -25.39
C ARG A 97 5.04 -9.48 -24.24
N LEU A 98 6.02 -10.01 -23.51
CA LEU A 98 6.56 -9.41 -22.27
C LEU A 98 6.90 -7.93 -22.43
N ALA A 99 7.66 -7.57 -23.47
CA ALA A 99 8.07 -6.19 -23.71
C ALA A 99 6.87 -5.25 -24.00
N THR A 100 5.83 -5.76 -24.67
CA THR A 100 4.61 -5.02 -24.97
C THR A 100 3.80 -4.79 -23.70
N GLU A 101 3.55 -5.83 -22.91
CA GLU A 101 2.77 -5.72 -21.67
C GLU A 101 3.49 -4.87 -20.62
N ALA A 102 4.82 -5.00 -20.50
CA ALA A 102 5.61 -4.13 -19.63
C ALA A 102 5.57 -2.65 -20.06
N ALA A 103 5.37 -2.36 -21.36
CA ALA A 103 5.19 -0.99 -21.84
C ALA A 103 3.77 -0.46 -21.55
N VAL A 104 2.74 -1.32 -21.63
CA VAL A 104 1.37 -0.99 -21.25
C VAL A 104 1.30 -0.64 -19.76
N LEU A 105 1.85 -1.50 -18.89
CA LEU A 105 1.90 -1.28 -17.45
C LEU A 105 2.62 0.02 -17.08
N ARG A 106 3.69 0.35 -17.81
CA ARG A 106 4.37 1.63 -17.64
C ARG A 106 3.49 2.84 -17.99
N ALA A 107 2.61 2.70 -18.96
CA ALA A 107 1.66 3.77 -19.30
C ALA A 107 0.51 3.89 -18.29
N GLU A 108 0.15 2.79 -17.61
CA GLU A 108 -0.91 2.77 -16.60
C GLU A 108 -0.48 3.40 -15.27
N GLY A 109 0.82 3.50 -15.00
CA GLY A 109 1.36 4.23 -13.84
C GLY A 109 1.31 3.47 -12.52
N GLY A 110 0.89 2.20 -12.52
CA GLY A 110 1.07 1.20 -11.46
C GLY A 110 0.77 1.68 -10.04
N SER A 111 -0.49 1.55 -9.59
CA SER A 111 -0.88 1.82 -8.21
C SER A 111 -1.62 0.62 -7.60
N TYR A 112 -1.03 0.03 -6.56
CA TYR A 112 -1.58 -1.14 -5.84
C TYR A 112 -2.28 -0.76 -4.54
N ALA A 113 -2.16 0.50 -4.16
CA ALA A 113 -2.73 1.08 -2.97
C ALA A 113 -2.95 2.57 -3.23
N ARG A 114 -3.98 3.14 -2.60
CA ARG A 114 -4.15 4.60 -2.60
C ARG A 114 -2.86 5.26 -2.08
N PRO A 115 -2.50 6.47 -2.57
CA PRO A 115 -1.28 7.14 -2.15
C PRO A 115 -1.14 7.26 -0.62
N ALA A 116 -2.22 7.61 0.09
CA ALA A 116 -2.22 7.62 1.56
C ALA A 116 -1.84 6.26 2.16
N LEU A 117 -2.51 5.19 1.74
CA LEU A 117 -2.21 3.83 2.21
C LEU A 117 -0.77 3.43 1.91
N GLY A 118 -0.29 3.66 0.69
CA GLY A 118 1.10 3.37 0.31
C GLY A 118 2.11 4.05 1.23
N ARG A 119 1.91 5.34 1.55
CA ARG A 119 2.77 6.10 2.45
C ARG A 119 2.73 5.59 3.89
N HIS A 120 1.54 5.30 4.42
CA HIS A 120 1.38 4.72 5.75
C HIS A 120 2.04 3.35 5.87
N LEU A 121 1.95 2.52 4.83
CA LEU A 121 2.62 1.22 4.78
C LEU A 121 4.14 1.36 4.67
N ALA A 122 4.64 2.23 3.78
CA ALA A 122 6.07 2.49 3.63
C ALA A 122 6.70 3.02 4.92
N TYR A 123 6.02 3.93 5.62
CA TYR A 123 6.47 4.45 6.91
C TYR A 123 6.61 3.34 7.97
N ARG A 124 5.69 2.37 7.97
CA ARG A 124 5.69 1.28 8.96
C ARG A 124 6.62 0.13 8.62
N TYR A 125 6.78 -0.20 7.34
CA TYR A 125 7.41 -1.45 6.92
C TYR A 125 8.63 -1.25 5.99
N GLY A 126 8.92 -0.02 5.58
CA GLY A 126 9.98 0.29 4.61
C GLY A 126 9.65 -0.18 3.20
N ALA A 127 10.67 -0.38 2.38
CA ALA A 127 10.54 -0.81 0.99
C ALA A 127 10.52 -2.35 0.86
N ARG A 128 9.72 -3.02 1.69
CA ARG A 128 9.54 -4.48 1.71
C ARG A 128 8.15 -4.85 2.19
N GLY A 129 7.72 -6.08 1.90
CA GLY A 129 6.45 -6.58 2.41
C GLY A 129 5.30 -5.64 2.03
N LEU A 130 4.39 -5.37 2.95
CA LEU A 130 3.33 -4.37 2.70
C LEU A 130 3.84 -2.97 2.33
N GLY A 131 4.99 -2.54 2.85
CA GLY A 131 5.51 -1.20 2.62
C GLY A 131 5.96 -0.94 1.18
N ILE A 132 6.22 -2.00 0.39
CA ILE A 132 6.56 -1.88 -1.03
C ILE A 132 5.44 -1.23 -1.87
N ALA A 133 4.21 -1.19 -1.35
CA ALA A 133 3.09 -0.51 -2.00
C ALA A 133 3.23 1.01 -2.04
N GLY A 134 4.10 1.60 -1.22
CA GLY A 134 4.44 3.02 -1.26
C GLY A 134 5.52 3.39 -2.28
N PHE A 135 6.04 2.42 -3.04
CA PHE A 135 7.14 2.61 -3.98
C PHE A 135 6.71 2.26 -5.41
N THR A 136 7.18 3.06 -6.36
CA THR A 136 7.01 2.81 -7.79
C THR A 136 7.81 1.60 -8.26
N GLU A 137 7.54 1.14 -9.47
CA GLU A 137 8.17 -0.02 -10.09
C GLU A 137 9.36 0.44 -10.93
N PRO A 138 10.60 0.26 -10.43
CA PRO A 138 11.75 0.91 -11.02
C PRO A 138 12.23 0.24 -12.32
N THR A 139 11.85 -1.02 -12.54
CA THR A 139 12.54 -1.93 -13.47
C THR A 139 11.60 -2.85 -14.23
N ILE A 140 10.29 -2.57 -14.27
CA ILE A 140 9.32 -3.46 -14.91
C ILE A 140 9.65 -3.74 -16.40
N GLY A 141 10.25 -2.78 -17.09
CA GLY A 141 10.71 -2.93 -18.48
C GLY A 141 11.96 -3.81 -18.65
N ALA A 142 12.71 -4.06 -17.58
CA ALA A 142 13.95 -4.83 -17.57
C ALA A 142 13.78 -6.27 -17.03
N LEU A 143 12.57 -6.65 -16.61
CA LEU A 143 12.27 -8.02 -16.19
C LEU A 143 12.36 -8.98 -17.38
N ASP A 144 13.02 -10.12 -17.16
CA ASP A 144 13.16 -11.16 -18.18
C ASP A 144 12.09 -12.26 -18.09
N ALA A 145 12.00 -13.06 -19.15
CA ALA A 145 11.02 -14.13 -19.26
C ALA A 145 11.22 -15.25 -18.23
N ASP A 146 12.46 -15.51 -17.82
CA ASP A 146 12.79 -16.56 -16.88
C ASP A 146 12.30 -16.20 -15.47
N ALA A 147 12.52 -14.95 -15.04
CA ALA A 147 12.04 -14.42 -13.78
C ALA A 147 10.51 -14.47 -13.70
N VAL A 148 9.82 -14.01 -14.75
CA VAL A 148 8.35 -13.99 -14.82
C VAL A 148 7.77 -15.40 -14.81
N THR A 149 8.37 -16.32 -15.56
CA THR A 149 7.95 -17.73 -15.60
C THR A 149 8.18 -18.41 -14.26
N ALA A 150 9.34 -18.18 -13.63
CA ALA A 150 9.66 -18.70 -12.31
C ALA A 150 8.68 -18.16 -11.24
N TRP A 151 8.32 -16.88 -11.32
CA TRP A 151 7.32 -16.27 -10.46
C TRP A 151 5.94 -16.92 -10.62
N SER A 152 5.51 -17.11 -11.86
CA SER A 152 4.24 -17.77 -12.16
C SER A 152 4.20 -19.19 -11.58
N ASN A 153 5.22 -20.00 -11.87
CA ASN A 153 5.33 -21.38 -11.39
C ASN A 153 5.42 -21.49 -9.87
N ARG A 154 5.93 -20.47 -9.19
CA ARG A 154 6.01 -20.45 -7.72
C ARG A 154 4.66 -20.20 -7.08
N TYR A 155 3.87 -19.27 -7.62
CA TYR A 155 2.73 -18.71 -6.89
C TYR A 155 1.35 -19.01 -7.50
N PHE A 156 1.27 -19.23 -8.81
CA PHE A 156 0.01 -19.48 -9.51
C PHE A 156 -0.28 -20.99 -9.62
N VAL A 157 -0.33 -21.62 -8.45
CA VAL A 157 -0.50 -23.07 -8.24
C VAL A 157 -1.78 -23.35 -7.44
N ARG A 158 -2.31 -24.57 -7.55
CA ARG A 158 -3.59 -24.98 -6.92
C ARG A 158 -3.62 -24.78 -5.42
N GLU A 159 -2.58 -25.23 -4.73
CA GLU A 159 -2.45 -25.18 -3.26
C GLU A 159 -2.31 -23.75 -2.73
N ASN A 160 -2.01 -22.79 -3.61
CA ASN A 160 -1.92 -21.38 -3.32
C ASN A 160 -3.17 -20.59 -3.77
N ALA A 161 -4.25 -21.29 -4.12
CA ALA A 161 -5.44 -20.69 -4.73
C ALA A 161 -6.76 -21.10 -4.07
N VAL A 162 -7.76 -20.23 -4.25
CA VAL A 162 -9.16 -20.46 -3.91
C VAL A 162 -10.02 -20.06 -5.11
N LEU A 163 -10.99 -20.88 -5.47
CA LEU A 163 -11.99 -20.56 -6.47
C LEU A 163 -13.34 -20.30 -5.81
N CYS A 164 -13.89 -19.11 -5.99
CA CYS A 164 -15.22 -18.73 -5.53
C CYS A 164 -16.23 -18.81 -6.68
N LEU A 165 -17.41 -19.39 -6.44
CA LEU A 165 -18.46 -19.59 -7.42
C LEU A 165 -19.81 -19.07 -6.91
N SER A 166 -20.48 -18.26 -7.73
CA SER A 166 -21.79 -17.66 -7.41
C SER A 166 -22.98 -18.63 -7.58
N GLY A 167 -22.73 -19.93 -7.48
CA GLY A 167 -23.67 -21.01 -7.73
C GLY A 167 -23.00 -22.39 -7.70
N PRO A 168 -23.74 -23.46 -8.05
CA PRO A 168 -23.14 -24.79 -8.18
C PRO A 168 -22.04 -24.82 -9.26
N ALA A 169 -21.08 -25.73 -9.11
CA ALA A 169 -20.03 -25.94 -10.10
C ALA A 169 -20.63 -26.29 -11.47
N PRO A 170 -20.32 -25.54 -12.55
CA PRO A 170 -20.75 -25.89 -13.89
C PRO A 170 -20.06 -27.14 -14.44
N ASP A 171 -20.66 -27.74 -15.46
CA ASP A 171 -20.05 -28.85 -16.19
C ASP A 171 -18.71 -28.43 -16.82
N GLY A 172 -17.73 -29.34 -16.81
CA GLY A 172 -16.40 -29.09 -17.39
C GLY A 172 -15.49 -28.17 -16.57
N LEU A 173 -15.92 -27.66 -15.41
CA LEU A 173 -15.08 -26.83 -14.53
C LEU A 173 -13.83 -27.58 -14.04
N ASP A 174 -13.99 -28.83 -13.59
CA ASP A 174 -12.89 -29.63 -13.04
C ASP A 174 -11.83 -29.92 -14.12
N GLU A 175 -12.26 -30.15 -15.37
CA GLU A 175 -11.38 -30.29 -16.52
C GLU A 175 -10.70 -28.96 -16.88
N ALA A 176 -11.43 -27.84 -16.84
CA ALA A 176 -10.87 -26.52 -17.13
C ALA A 176 -9.71 -26.16 -16.19
N LEU A 177 -9.83 -26.49 -14.90
CA LEU A 177 -8.81 -26.20 -13.89
C LEU A 177 -7.73 -27.28 -13.83
N SER A 178 -7.88 -28.38 -14.57
CA SER A 178 -6.93 -29.50 -14.58
C SER A 178 -5.50 -29.08 -14.97
N ALA A 179 -5.38 -28.03 -15.79
CA ALA A 179 -4.12 -27.49 -16.28
C ALA A 179 -3.34 -26.64 -15.26
N LEU A 180 -3.98 -26.20 -14.16
CA LEU A 180 -3.26 -25.49 -13.10
C LEU A 180 -2.20 -26.42 -12.48
N PRO A 181 -0.96 -25.95 -12.30
CA PRO A 181 0.08 -26.76 -11.70
C PRO A 181 -0.13 -26.95 -10.19
N HIS A 182 0.40 -28.06 -9.67
CA HIS A 182 0.60 -28.23 -8.23
C HIS A 182 1.84 -27.46 -7.77
N GLY A 183 1.84 -27.06 -6.51
CA GLY A 183 2.99 -26.43 -5.88
C GLY A 183 2.82 -26.31 -4.38
N ASP A 184 3.68 -25.48 -3.79
CA ASP A 184 3.57 -25.17 -2.36
C ASP A 184 2.65 -23.98 -2.15
N ARG A 185 1.85 -24.06 -1.10
CA ARG A 185 1.15 -22.89 -0.59
C ARG A 185 2.15 -21.83 -0.13
N SER A 186 1.92 -20.58 -0.54
CA SER A 186 2.71 -19.43 -0.09
C SER A 186 2.56 -19.27 1.42
N GLN A 187 3.69 -19.22 2.12
CA GLN A 187 3.71 -18.78 3.51
C GLN A 187 3.78 -17.26 3.49
N ARG A 188 2.75 -16.59 4.04
CA ARG A 188 2.81 -15.15 4.27
C ARG A 188 3.98 -14.87 5.21
N ALA A 189 5.06 -14.29 4.69
CA ALA A 189 6.14 -13.80 5.54
C ALA A 189 5.57 -12.73 6.48
N SER A 190 5.92 -12.79 7.77
CA SER A 190 5.56 -11.71 8.69
C SER A 190 6.23 -10.42 8.20
N ASP A 191 5.44 -9.39 7.92
CA ASP A 191 6.02 -8.08 7.65
C ASP A 191 6.76 -7.62 8.91
N VAL A 192 8.02 -7.24 8.74
CA VAL A 192 8.85 -6.75 9.84
C VAL A 192 8.67 -5.24 9.90
N ALA A 193 7.89 -4.79 10.89
CA ALA A 193 7.74 -3.38 11.18
C ALA A 193 9.08 -2.72 11.50
N LEU A 194 9.21 -1.46 11.12
CA LEU A 194 10.32 -0.59 11.53
C LEU A 194 10.16 -0.25 13.02
N ASP A 195 11.30 -0.06 13.67
CA ASP A 195 11.36 0.33 15.09
C ASP A 195 11.11 1.84 15.21
N ILE A 196 9.84 2.23 15.09
CA ILE A 196 9.39 3.61 15.24
C ILE A 196 8.65 3.75 16.57
N PRO A 197 8.96 4.78 17.39
CA PRO A 197 8.19 5.06 18.60
C PRO A 197 6.80 5.56 18.24
N TYR A 198 5.76 4.84 18.67
CA TYR A 198 4.35 5.24 18.54
C TYR A 198 3.75 5.65 19.90
N PRO A 199 2.70 6.49 19.92
CA PRO A 199 2.07 7.15 18.77
C PRO A 199 2.95 8.27 18.20
N VAL A 200 2.80 8.56 16.91
CA VAL A 200 3.62 9.55 16.22
C VAL A 200 2.82 10.31 15.15
N VAL A 201 3.18 11.58 14.97
CA VAL A 201 2.82 12.36 13.78
C VAL A 201 4.08 12.62 12.97
N SER A 202 4.01 12.38 11.67
CA SER A 202 5.10 12.68 10.74
C SER A 202 4.58 13.57 9.63
N GLU A 203 5.47 14.44 9.14
CA GLU A 203 5.30 15.03 7.83
C GLU A 203 5.29 13.92 6.78
N GLY A 204 4.36 14.01 5.85
CA GLY A 204 4.32 13.22 4.64
C GLY A 204 3.71 14.09 3.55
N ASP A 205 4.18 13.97 2.32
CA ASP A 205 3.42 14.49 1.21
C ASP A 205 2.04 13.79 1.26
N VAL A 206 0.97 14.56 1.39
CA VAL A 206 -0.42 14.09 1.50
C VAL A 206 -1.28 14.84 0.50
N GLU A 207 -0.70 15.19 -0.65
CA GLU A 207 -1.27 16.09 -1.69
C GLU A 207 -2.77 15.90 -1.95
N GLU A 208 -3.31 14.70 -1.74
CA GLU A 208 -4.72 14.37 -1.99
C GLU A 208 -5.50 13.80 -0.80
N ALA A 209 -4.85 13.35 0.28
CA ALA A 209 -5.51 12.55 1.32
C ALA A 209 -4.84 12.64 2.69
N VAL A 210 -5.59 13.06 3.71
CA VAL A 210 -5.13 13.04 5.12
C VAL A 210 -5.62 11.77 5.79
N GLY A 211 -4.72 11.09 6.50
CA GLY A 211 -5.01 9.81 7.12
C GLY A 211 -4.31 9.60 8.45
N LEU A 212 -4.93 8.76 9.26
CA LEU A 212 -4.32 8.18 10.45
C LEU A 212 -4.46 6.66 10.38
N SER A 213 -3.42 5.95 10.78
CA SER A 213 -3.43 4.50 10.82
C SER A 213 -3.05 3.97 12.19
N PHE A 214 -3.53 2.79 12.52
CA PHE A 214 -3.14 2.05 13.72
C PHE A 214 -3.15 0.55 13.45
N LEU A 215 -2.44 -0.20 14.30
CA LEU A 215 -2.47 -1.64 14.36
C LEU A 215 -3.43 -2.09 15.47
N ALA A 216 -4.22 -3.11 15.18
CA ALA A 216 -5.15 -3.67 16.16
C ALA A 216 -5.37 -5.17 15.91
N ALA A 217 -5.70 -5.90 16.97
CA ALA A 217 -6.13 -7.28 16.83
C ALA A 217 -7.52 -7.34 16.18
N GLU A 218 -7.68 -8.18 15.17
CA GLU A 218 -8.95 -8.46 14.53
C GLU A 218 -9.97 -8.93 15.57
N SER A 219 -11.11 -8.24 15.61
CA SER A 219 -12.24 -8.64 16.45
C SER A 219 -13.53 -8.03 15.93
N PRO A 220 -14.69 -8.63 16.23
CA PRO A 220 -16.00 -8.05 15.92
C PRO A 220 -16.16 -6.63 16.48
N ALA A 221 -15.59 -6.39 17.67
CA ALA A 221 -15.61 -5.08 18.33
C ALA A 221 -14.80 -4.02 17.56
N LEU A 222 -13.59 -4.36 17.09
CA LEU A 222 -12.78 -3.48 16.26
C LEU A 222 -13.53 -3.12 14.97
N LEU A 223 -14.02 -4.12 14.23
CA LEU A 223 -14.71 -3.91 12.95
C LEU A 223 -15.99 -3.07 13.12
N ALA A 224 -16.76 -3.28 14.20
CA ALA A 224 -17.90 -2.42 14.54
C ALA A 224 -17.47 -0.99 14.84
N GLY A 225 -16.39 -0.81 15.59
CA GLY A 225 -15.83 0.51 15.90
C GLY A 225 -15.37 1.26 14.65
N ILE A 226 -14.77 0.58 13.66
CA ILE A 226 -14.37 1.19 12.38
C ILE A 226 -15.60 1.70 11.62
N ARG A 227 -16.65 0.87 11.48
CA ARG A 227 -17.90 1.29 10.81
C ARG A 227 -18.57 2.49 11.50
N ILE A 228 -18.54 2.51 12.83
CA ILE A 228 -19.06 3.65 13.62
C ILE A 228 -18.15 4.88 13.46
N ALA A 229 -16.83 4.72 13.43
CA ALA A 229 -15.90 5.81 13.17
C ALA A 229 -16.16 6.47 11.81
N MET A 230 -16.39 5.67 10.76
CA MET A 230 -16.73 6.17 9.42
C MET A 230 -18.07 6.89 9.37
N GLU A 231 -19.09 6.38 10.08
CA GLU A 231 -20.37 7.09 10.21
C GLU A 231 -20.19 8.44 10.93
N ARG A 232 -19.42 8.48 12.04
CA ARG A 232 -19.11 9.73 12.75
C ARG A 232 -18.36 10.72 11.86
N ALA A 233 -17.37 10.23 11.10
CA ALA A 233 -16.59 11.05 10.18
C ALA A 233 -17.47 11.61 9.06
N PHE A 234 -18.36 10.81 8.50
CA PHE A 234 -19.30 11.25 7.46
C PHE A 234 -20.25 12.33 8.00
N ILE A 235 -20.82 12.13 9.19
CA ILE A 235 -21.71 13.13 9.80
C ILE A 235 -20.97 14.44 10.09
N GLU A 236 -19.79 14.36 10.68
CA GLU A 236 -19.05 15.55 11.12
C GLU A 236 -18.36 16.28 9.97
N LEU A 237 -17.53 15.58 9.18
CA LEU A 237 -16.70 16.19 8.16
C LEU A 237 -17.48 16.51 6.89
N ARG A 238 -18.38 15.61 6.47
CA ARG A 238 -19.15 15.77 5.22
C ARG A 238 -20.46 16.51 5.39
N MET A 239 -21.29 16.11 6.38
CA MET A 239 -22.66 16.63 6.50
C MET A 239 -22.72 17.95 7.27
N ARG A 240 -21.97 18.08 8.36
CA ARG A 240 -21.98 19.29 9.19
C ARG A 240 -21.03 20.37 8.68
N ARG A 241 -19.78 20.00 8.37
CA ARG A 241 -18.73 20.95 7.97
C ARG A 241 -18.60 21.13 6.46
N GLY A 242 -18.88 20.09 5.68
CA GLY A 242 -18.80 20.15 4.22
C GLY A 242 -17.39 20.22 3.66
N ILE A 243 -16.39 19.74 4.41
CA ILE A 243 -14.96 19.88 4.08
C ILE A 243 -14.34 18.63 3.43
N VAL A 244 -15.07 17.51 3.47
CA VAL A 244 -14.69 16.22 2.86
C VAL A 244 -15.88 15.71 2.08
N TYR A 245 -15.69 15.10 0.90
CA TYR A 245 -16.76 14.47 0.13
C TYR A 245 -17.19 13.12 0.72
N HIS A 246 -16.22 12.26 1.01
CA HIS A 246 -16.44 10.96 1.63
C HIS A 246 -15.20 10.54 2.43
N PRO A 247 -15.30 10.32 3.75
CA PRO A 247 -14.25 9.63 4.50
C PRO A 247 -14.35 8.12 4.26
N ASP A 248 -13.22 7.44 4.31
CA ASP A 248 -13.14 6.00 4.03
C ASP A 248 -12.11 5.31 4.94
N ALA A 249 -12.13 3.98 4.95
CA ALA A 249 -11.21 3.15 5.69
C ALA A 249 -10.60 2.04 4.84
N ASP A 250 -9.28 1.86 4.95
CA ASP A 250 -8.60 0.66 4.47
C ASP A 250 -8.30 -0.27 5.65
N VAL A 251 -8.63 -1.55 5.50
CA VAL A 251 -8.35 -2.60 6.51
C VAL A 251 -7.48 -3.66 5.86
N ILE A 252 -6.24 -3.76 6.31
CA ILE A 252 -5.20 -4.57 5.68
C ILE A 252 -4.73 -5.67 6.64
N ASP A 253 -4.77 -6.91 6.16
CA ASP A 253 -4.19 -8.07 6.83
C ASP A 253 -2.65 -7.95 6.90
N VAL A 254 -2.11 -7.76 8.10
CA VAL A 254 -0.64 -7.74 8.32
C VAL A 254 -0.14 -9.18 8.46
N ALA A 255 -0.39 -9.80 9.61
CA ALA A 255 -0.02 -11.18 9.91
C ALA A 255 -0.78 -11.69 11.14
N GLY A 256 -1.10 -12.99 11.16
CA GLY A 256 -1.95 -13.57 12.20
C GLY A 256 -3.28 -12.82 12.29
N ASP A 257 -3.65 -12.44 13.51
CA ASP A 257 -4.86 -11.66 13.79
C ASP A 257 -4.59 -10.15 13.84
N THR A 258 -3.48 -9.66 13.29
CA THR A 258 -3.16 -8.23 13.31
C THR A 258 -3.61 -7.54 12.02
N LEU A 259 -4.44 -6.52 12.18
CA LEU A 259 -4.88 -5.63 11.11
C LEU A 259 -4.16 -4.29 11.21
N LEU A 260 -3.85 -3.72 10.05
CA LEU A 260 -3.63 -2.30 9.90
C LEU A 260 -4.92 -1.65 9.44
N VAL A 261 -5.36 -0.64 10.18
CA VAL A 261 -6.53 0.17 9.81
C VAL A 261 -6.03 1.56 9.48
N LEU A 262 -6.35 2.06 8.29
CA LEU A 262 -6.17 3.45 7.90
C LEU A 262 -7.54 4.09 7.80
N LEU A 263 -7.78 5.15 8.58
CA LEU A 263 -8.92 6.04 8.41
C LEU A 263 -8.44 7.27 7.67
N HIS A 264 -9.09 7.64 6.57
CA HIS A 264 -8.63 8.74 5.73
C HIS A 264 -9.78 9.48 5.05
N ALA A 265 -9.43 10.65 4.53
CA ALA A 265 -10.34 11.52 3.81
C ALA A 265 -9.56 12.40 2.83
N ASP A 266 -10.27 12.86 1.79
CA ASP A 266 -9.71 13.68 0.71
C ASP A 266 -10.29 15.11 0.75
N PRO A 267 -9.87 15.96 1.72
CA PRO A 267 -10.28 17.35 1.78
C PRO A 267 -9.49 18.21 0.77
N LEU A 268 -10.00 19.41 0.47
CA LEU A 268 -9.18 20.43 -0.20
C LEU A 268 -7.98 20.81 0.70
N PRO A 269 -6.84 21.28 0.14
CA PRO A 269 -5.63 21.59 0.90
C PRO A 269 -5.86 22.48 2.13
N VAL A 270 -6.72 23.49 2.00
CA VAL A 270 -7.07 24.42 3.10
C VAL A 270 -7.77 23.74 4.30
N HIS A 271 -8.32 22.54 4.12
CA HIS A 271 -9.05 21.79 5.16
C HIS A 271 -8.32 20.53 5.65
N GLN A 272 -7.09 20.26 5.18
CA GLN A 272 -6.34 19.04 5.52
C GLN A 272 -6.13 18.87 7.03
N VAL A 273 -5.67 19.92 7.72
CA VAL A 273 -5.47 19.92 9.18
C VAL A 273 -6.78 19.66 9.93
N GLU A 274 -7.84 20.34 9.50
CA GLU A 274 -9.15 20.24 10.13
C GLU A 274 -9.74 18.84 9.99
N ALA A 275 -9.64 18.24 8.80
CA ALA A 275 -10.08 16.87 8.55
C ALA A 275 -9.26 15.86 9.38
N GLY A 276 -7.93 16.00 9.40
CA GLY A 276 -7.04 15.13 10.18
C GLY A 276 -7.34 15.19 11.68
N ARG A 277 -7.55 16.40 12.23
CA ARG A 277 -8.00 16.59 13.62
C ARG A 277 -9.34 15.93 13.88
N GLY A 278 -10.32 16.10 13.00
CA GLY A 278 -11.64 15.48 13.17
C GLY A 278 -11.59 13.95 13.17
N LEU A 279 -10.79 13.35 12.31
CA LEU A 279 -10.54 11.89 12.34
C LEU A 279 -9.87 11.46 13.64
N LEU A 280 -8.85 12.20 14.09
CA LEU A 280 -8.14 11.93 15.33
C LEU A 280 -9.05 12.02 16.56
N ASP A 281 -9.90 13.04 16.62
CA ASP A 281 -10.87 13.23 17.70
C ASP A 281 -11.88 12.08 17.76
N ILE A 282 -12.33 11.56 16.61
CA ILE A 282 -13.22 10.39 16.55
C ILE A 282 -12.54 9.15 17.13
N VAL A 283 -11.28 8.89 16.75
CA VAL A 283 -10.51 7.76 17.28
C VAL A 283 -10.27 7.91 18.78
N ARG A 284 -9.88 9.10 19.23
CA ARG A 284 -9.70 9.41 20.66
C ARG A 284 -11.00 9.21 21.45
N ALA A 285 -12.13 9.70 20.94
CA ALA A 285 -13.44 9.53 21.58
C ALA A 285 -13.89 8.06 21.64
N LEU A 286 -13.63 7.27 20.59
CA LEU A 286 -13.89 5.83 20.64
C LEU A 286 -12.97 5.13 21.64
N ALA A 287 -11.70 5.52 21.73
CA ALA A 287 -10.75 4.98 22.70
C ALA A 287 -11.07 5.36 24.15
N SER A 288 -11.61 6.56 24.42
CA SER A 288 -11.97 7.01 25.77
C SER A 288 -13.33 6.53 26.23
N ASP A 289 -14.36 6.72 25.39
CA ASP A 289 -15.76 6.59 25.78
C ASP A 289 -16.44 5.39 25.12
N GLY A 290 -15.94 4.97 23.95
CA GLY A 290 -16.58 3.98 23.10
C GLY A 290 -17.77 4.54 22.31
N PRO A 291 -18.47 3.67 21.55
CA PRO A 291 -19.69 4.04 20.87
C PRO A 291 -20.87 4.13 21.84
N THR A 292 -21.88 4.89 21.48
CA THR A 292 -23.17 4.84 22.16
C THR A 292 -23.87 3.50 21.89
N ALA A 293 -24.73 3.07 22.80
CA ALA A 293 -25.56 1.88 22.59
C ALA A 293 -26.50 2.03 21.37
N ALA A 294 -26.85 3.26 20.99
CA ALA A 294 -27.68 3.52 19.81
C ALA A 294 -26.91 3.31 18.50
N GLU A 295 -25.67 3.79 18.41
CA GLU A 295 -24.79 3.56 17.25
C GLU A 295 -24.58 2.06 17.02
N LEU A 296 -24.29 1.31 18.09
CA LEU A 296 -24.08 -0.13 17.96
C LEU A 296 -25.34 -0.89 17.54
N ARG A 297 -26.52 -0.53 18.07
CA ARG A 297 -27.80 -1.10 17.60
C ARG A 297 -28.06 -0.77 16.12
N GLY A 298 -27.70 0.44 15.69
CA GLY A 298 -27.78 0.84 14.28
C GLY A 298 -26.88 -0.01 13.40
N ASP A 299 -25.65 -0.27 13.85
CA ASP A 299 -24.69 -1.12 13.13
C ASP A 299 -25.19 -2.57 12.99
N VAL A 300 -25.69 -3.17 14.08
CA VAL A 300 -26.33 -4.49 14.06
C VAL A 300 -27.53 -4.51 13.11
N ALA A 301 -28.37 -3.47 13.10
CA ALA A 301 -29.52 -3.39 12.21
C ALA A 301 -29.11 -3.34 10.72
N ARG A 302 -28.04 -2.61 10.38
CA ARG A 302 -27.48 -2.60 9.02
C ARG A 302 -26.91 -3.96 8.64
N ALA A 303 -26.17 -4.62 9.54
CA ALA A 303 -25.65 -5.96 9.29
C ALA A 303 -26.76 -6.98 9.01
N ARG A 304 -27.86 -6.96 9.79
CA ARG A 304 -29.03 -7.83 9.54
C ARG A 304 -29.63 -7.64 8.14
N LEU A 305 -29.68 -6.41 7.65
CA LEU A 305 -30.15 -6.13 6.29
C LEU A 305 -29.19 -6.66 5.24
N ALA A 306 -27.88 -6.53 5.46
CA ALA A 306 -26.86 -7.06 4.55
C ALA A 306 -26.92 -8.60 4.46
N VAL A 307 -27.00 -9.30 5.60
CA VAL A 307 -27.10 -10.78 5.62
C VAL A 307 -28.38 -11.29 4.92
N ALA A 308 -29.46 -10.50 4.96
CA ALA A 308 -30.71 -10.85 4.29
C ALA A 308 -30.69 -10.58 2.77
N ASP A 309 -29.69 -9.85 2.25
CA ASP A 309 -29.58 -9.53 0.83
C ASP A 309 -28.90 -10.68 0.08
N PRO A 310 -29.58 -11.36 -0.86
CA PRO A 310 -28.96 -12.45 -1.62
C PRO A 310 -27.75 -12.01 -2.46
N ARG A 311 -27.60 -10.70 -2.73
CA ARG A 311 -26.43 -10.15 -3.44
C ARG A 311 -25.16 -10.14 -2.57
N ALA A 312 -25.29 -10.27 -1.25
CA ALA A 312 -24.15 -10.31 -0.33
C ALA A 312 -23.31 -11.59 -0.46
N ALA A 313 -23.86 -12.66 -1.08
CA ALA A 313 -23.19 -13.95 -1.23
C ALA A 313 -21.81 -13.86 -1.92
N LEU A 314 -21.63 -12.93 -2.87
CA LEU A 314 -20.32 -12.71 -3.50
C LEU A 314 -19.31 -12.11 -2.52
N ALA A 315 -19.73 -11.11 -1.73
CA ALA A 315 -18.87 -10.54 -0.71
C ALA A 315 -18.53 -11.57 0.37
N GLU A 316 -19.48 -12.40 0.81
CA GLU A 316 -19.23 -13.52 1.74
C GLU A 316 -18.13 -14.45 1.20
N LEU A 317 -18.20 -14.81 -0.09
CA LEU A 317 -17.20 -15.64 -0.75
C LEU A 317 -15.81 -14.96 -0.82
N ASP A 318 -15.75 -13.66 -1.07
CA ASP A 318 -14.49 -12.90 -1.11
C ASP A 318 -13.81 -12.90 0.28
N TRP A 319 -14.57 -12.66 1.35
CA TRP A 319 -14.08 -12.74 2.72
C TRP A 319 -13.61 -14.15 3.08
N ALA A 320 -14.40 -15.16 2.75
CA ALA A 320 -14.05 -16.55 2.99
C ALA A 320 -12.78 -16.96 2.23
N ALA A 321 -12.61 -16.52 0.97
CA ALA A 321 -11.37 -16.74 0.24
C ALA A 321 -10.16 -16.09 0.94
N ALA A 322 -10.30 -14.86 1.44
CA ALA A 322 -9.23 -14.19 2.17
C ALA A 322 -8.83 -14.98 3.44
N ASP A 323 -9.82 -15.49 4.19
CA ASP A 323 -9.60 -16.34 5.37
C ASP A 323 -8.92 -17.65 5.01
N VAL A 324 -9.39 -18.34 3.98
CA VAL A 324 -8.77 -19.58 3.50
C VAL A 324 -7.33 -19.35 3.10
N LEU A 325 -7.02 -18.27 2.37
CA LEU A 325 -5.67 -17.91 1.96
C LEU A 325 -4.79 -17.45 3.13
N ALA A 326 -5.36 -16.85 4.16
CA ALA A 326 -4.68 -16.52 5.41
C ALA A 326 -4.47 -17.75 6.32
N GLY A 327 -5.18 -18.85 6.07
CA GLY A 327 -5.17 -20.04 6.92
C GLY A 327 -6.02 -19.88 8.18
N ARG A 328 -6.98 -18.94 8.15
CA ARG A 328 -7.95 -18.69 9.22
C ARG A 328 -9.20 -19.56 9.02
N PRO A 329 -9.97 -19.82 10.10
CA PRO A 329 -11.29 -20.40 9.97
C PRO A 329 -12.19 -19.50 9.12
N GLU A 330 -12.94 -20.12 8.21
CA GLU A 330 -13.99 -19.44 7.43
C GLU A 330 -15.15 -19.09 8.36
N HIS A 331 -15.68 -17.88 8.24
CA HIS A 331 -16.92 -17.48 8.91
C HIS A 331 -17.98 -17.15 7.86
N THR A 332 -19.21 -17.56 8.10
CA THR A 332 -20.38 -17.13 7.33
C THR A 332 -20.86 -15.77 7.81
N ASP A 333 -21.60 -15.07 6.96
CA ASP A 333 -22.20 -13.77 7.33
C ASP A 333 -23.16 -13.89 8.52
N VAL A 334 -23.83 -15.04 8.67
CA VAL A 334 -24.70 -15.35 9.81
C VAL A 334 -23.90 -15.46 11.11
N GLU A 335 -22.73 -16.12 11.08
CA GLU A 335 -21.84 -16.23 12.24
C GLU A 335 -21.25 -14.87 12.62
N ARG A 336 -20.77 -14.10 11.63
CA ARG A 336 -20.28 -12.72 11.84
C ARG A 336 -21.35 -11.82 12.45
N LEU A 337 -22.60 -11.95 12.00
CA LEU A 337 -23.72 -11.22 12.59
C LEU A 337 -23.97 -11.64 14.04
N ALA A 338 -23.95 -12.94 14.34
CA ALA A 338 -24.14 -13.43 15.71
C ALA A 338 -23.03 -12.92 16.65
N GLU A 339 -21.78 -12.85 16.18
CA GLU A 339 -20.67 -12.26 16.93
C GLU A 339 -20.86 -10.74 17.14
N LEU A 340 -21.29 -10.02 16.10
CA LEU A 340 -21.58 -8.59 16.19
C LEU A 340 -22.69 -8.28 17.20
N GLU A 341 -23.70 -9.14 17.31
CA GLU A 341 -24.79 -8.99 18.28
C GLU A 341 -24.33 -9.10 19.74
N LEU A 342 -23.17 -9.72 19.98
CA LEU A 342 -22.55 -9.84 21.31
C LEU A 342 -21.59 -8.69 21.64
N VAL A 343 -21.28 -7.82 20.68
CA VAL A 343 -20.38 -6.69 20.89
C VAL A 343 -21.00 -5.72 21.91
N THR A 344 -20.13 -5.17 22.77
CA THR A 344 -20.53 -4.14 23.75
C THR A 344 -19.76 -2.85 23.49
N PRO A 345 -20.30 -1.68 23.89
CA PRO A 345 -19.56 -0.42 23.84
C PRO A 345 -18.19 -0.47 24.52
N ALA A 346 -18.10 -1.19 25.64
CA ALA A 346 -16.84 -1.36 26.37
C ALA A 346 -15.79 -2.13 25.54
N ALA A 347 -16.19 -3.20 24.85
CA ALA A 347 -15.29 -3.96 24.00
C ALA A 347 -14.74 -3.11 22.83
N VAL A 348 -15.57 -2.27 22.23
CA VAL A 348 -15.14 -1.35 21.17
C VAL A 348 -14.16 -0.31 21.71
N ARG A 349 -14.45 0.27 22.89
CA ARG A 349 -13.55 1.21 23.56
C ARG A 349 -12.20 0.55 23.84
N ASP A 350 -12.19 -0.64 24.41
CA ASP A 350 -10.95 -1.33 24.78
C ASP A 350 -10.11 -1.68 23.54
N ALA A 351 -10.76 -2.04 22.42
CA ALA A 351 -10.08 -2.26 21.14
C ALA A 351 -9.41 -0.97 20.59
N PHE A 352 -10.12 0.16 20.62
CA PHE A 352 -9.57 1.45 20.17
C PHE A 352 -8.51 2.01 21.13
N ALA A 353 -8.66 1.79 22.44
CA ALA A 353 -7.67 2.16 23.45
C ALA A 353 -6.36 1.39 23.26
N ALA A 354 -6.43 0.09 22.96
CA ALA A 354 -5.24 -0.71 22.62
C ALA A 354 -4.61 -0.22 21.30
N ALA A 355 -5.42 0.08 20.28
CA ALA A 355 -4.95 0.55 18.98
C ALA A 355 -4.22 1.89 19.05
N ALA A 356 -4.64 2.79 19.95
CA ALA A 356 -4.06 4.13 20.12
C ALA A 356 -2.54 4.12 20.41
N ALA A 357 -2.01 3.04 21.00
CA ALA A 357 -0.58 2.89 21.27
C ALA A 357 0.28 2.80 20.00
N SER A 358 -0.32 2.48 18.85
CA SER A 358 0.36 2.30 17.56
C SER A 358 0.00 3.38 16.54
N LEU A 359 -0.66 4.46 16.97
CA LEU A 359 -1.21 5.49 16.10
C LEU A 359 -0.12 6.21 15.29
N LEU A 360 -0.31 6.30 13.99
CA LEU A 360 0.49 7.07 13.06
C LEU A 360 -0.42 8.06 12.34
N VAL A 361 -0.11 9.34 12.41
CA VAL A 361 -0.78 10.37 11.60
C VAL A 361 0.22 10.94 10.60
N LEU A 362 -0.16 10.99 9.33
CA LEU A 362 0.62 11.69 8.31
C LEU A 362 -0.07 13.02 7.98
N VAL A 363 0.69 14.10 8.02
CA VAL A 363 0.21 15.47 7.78
C VAL A 363 1.05 16.18 6.73
N PRO A 364 0.52 17.22 6.04
CA PRO A 364 1.22 17.88 4.92
C PRO A 364 2.49 18.63 5.31
N GLY A 365 2.66 18.98 6.57
CA GLY A 365 3.79 19.79 7.02
C GLY A 365 4.01 19.75 8.52
N ALA A 366 5.19 20.25 8.93
CA ALA A 366 5.59 20.28 10.33
C ALA A 366 4.75 21.22 11.22
N ALA A 367 4.16 22.28 10.65
CA ALA A 367 3.29 23.19 11.42
C ALA A 367 2.00 22.48 11.84
N GLU A 368 1.43 21.72 10.92
CA GLU A 368 0.25 20.88 11.09
C GLU A 368 0.54 19.73 12.06
N ALA A 369 1.75 19.19 12.06
CA ALA A 369 2.17 18.15 13.00
C ALA A 369 2.15 18.64 14.45
N ALA A 370 2.69 19.84 14.69
CA ALA A 370 2.73 20.47 16.02
C ALA A 370 1.33 20.71 16.61
N GLU A 371 0.32 20.79 15.74
CA GLU A 371 -1.06 21.08 16.05
C GLU A 371 -1.88 19.86 16.54
N LEU A 372 -1.35 18.63 16.47
CA LEU A 372 -2.09 17.39 16.80
C LEU A 372 -1.84 16.83 18.22
N GLU A 373 -1.00 17.48 19.01
CA GLU A 373 -0.65 17.06 20.38
C GLU A 373 -0.15 15.60 20.46
N LEU A 374 0.58 15.16 19.43
CA LEU A 374 1.25 13.87 19.36
C LEU A 374 2.78 14.07 19.31
N PRO A 375 3.58 13.07 19.71
CA PRO A 375 5.02 13.09 19.47
C PRO A 375 5.30 13.28 17.97
N VAL A 376 6.13 14.27 17.62
CA VAL A 376 6.51 14.54 16.24
C VAL A 376 7.73 13.70 15.89
N ASP A 377 7.69 13.01 14.74
CA ASP A 377 8.84 12.31 14.18
C ASP A 377 9.93 13.33 13.83
N ASP A 378 11.14 13.12 14.37
CA ASP A 378 12.27 14.01 14.12
C ASP A 378 12.98 13.72 12.79
N GLY A 379 12.55 12.71 12.04
CA GLY A 379 13.12 12.33 10.75
C GLY A 379 14.39 11.49 10.87
N THR A 380 14.87 11.21 12.09
CA THR A 380 16.06 10.39 12.30
C THR A 380 15.78 8.95 11.90
N ARG A 381 16.64 8.42 11.02
CA ARG A 381 16.65 7.04 10.57
C ARG A 381 18.03 6.45 10.85
N GLY A 382 18.16 5.87 12.04
CA GLY A 382 19.37 5.20 12.50
C GLY A 382 20.46 6.12 13.07
N ALA A 383 21.38 5.52 13.82
CA ALA A 383 22.50 6.24 14.43
C ALA A 383 23.61 6.53 13.41
N VAL A 384 24.31 7.65 13.60
CA VAL A 384 25.47 8.03 12.78
C VAL A 384 26.54 6.93 12.82
N LEU A 385 26.95 6.47 11.64
CA LEU A 385 28.01 5.47 11.52
C LEU A 385 29.38 6.04 11.85
N GLN A 386 30.28 5.18 12.31
CA GLN A 386 31.70 5.51 12.43
C GLN A 386 32.35 5.48 11.04
N GLY A 387 33.12 6.51 10.70
CA GLY A 387 33.70 6.61 9.37
C GLY A 387 34.44 7.90 9.08
N ARG A 388 34.80 8.09 7.81
CA ARG A 388 35.40 9.33 7.32
C ARG A 388 34.31 10.37 7.11
N THR A 389 34.50 11.54 7.68
CA THR A 389 33.57 12.67 7.59
C THR A 389 33.98 13.63 6.48
N TYR A 390 33.03 14.00 5.64
CA TYR A 390 33.16 14.96 4.55
C TYR A 390 32.23 16.14 4.82
N ALA A 391 32.82 17.32 4.97
CA ALA A 391 32.06 18.55 5.14
C ALA A 391 31.40 18.97 3.82
N ARG A 392 30.26 19.66 3.93
CA ARG A 392 29.60 20.33 2.80
C ARG A 392 30.54 21.33 2.09
N ARG A 393 30.38 21.48 0.76
CA ARG A 393 31.04 22.52 -0.05
C ARG A 393 30.38 23.89 0.09
N LEU A 394 31.07 24.93 -0.39
CA LEU A 394 30.47 26.26 -0.51
C LEU A 394 29.53 26.28 -1.72
N ARG A 395 28.36 26.95 -1.62
CA ARG A 395 27.32 27.00 -2.67
C ARG A 395 26.72 25.63 -3.08
N SER A 396 26.71 24.69 -2.16
CA SER A 396 26.05 23.38 -2.28
C SER A 396 24.54 23.48 -2.00
N GLU A 397 23.73 22.54 -2.50
CA GLU A 397 22.29 22.46 -2.23
C GLU A 397 21.98 21.83 -0.86
N ALA A 398 22.86 20.95 -0.36
CA ALA A 398 22.75 20.38 0.98
C ALA A 398 22.58 21.46 2.08
N PRO A 399 21.81 21.23 3.16
CA PRO A 399 21.59 22.22 4.20
C PRO A 399 22.88 22.64 4.90
N ARG A 400 22.91 23.89 5.39
CA ARG A 400 24.05 24.36 6.19
C ARG A 400 24.17 23.57 7.48
N GLY A 401 25.38 23.16 7.84
CA GLY A 401 25.63 22.32 9.02
C GLY A 401 25.68 20.83 8.71
N SER A 402 25.28 20.43 7.50
CA SER A 402 25.27 19.03 7.10
C SER A 402 26.67 18.45 6.89
N ARG A 403 26.81 17.15 7.14
CA ARG A 403 28.03 16.37 6.87
C ARG A 403 27.69 14.97 6.38
N LEU A 404 28.49 14.48 5.44
CA LEU A 404 28.44 13.10 4.96
C LEU A 404 29.47 12.28 5.73
N VAL A 405 29.08 11.11 6.24
CA VAL A 405 29.98 10.15 6.88
C VAL A 405 29.94 8.86 6.07
N ILE A 406 31.11 8.37 5.67
CA ILE A 406 31.25 7.08 4.97
C ILE A 406 32.05 6.15 5.86
N GLY A 407 31.39 5.11 6.36
CA GLY A 407 31.96 4.04 7.17
C GLY A 407 32.33 2.82 6.33
N ALA A 408 32.77 1.76 7.02
CA ALA A 408 33.02 0.47 6.39
C ALA A 408 31.72 -0.25 5.99
N ASP A 409 30.66 -0.07 6.80
CA ASP A 409 29.41 -0.83 6.68
C ASP A 409 28.25 -0.03 6.04
N GLY A 410 28.48 1.24 5.70
CA GLY A 410 27.43 2.11 5.18
C GLY A 410 27.80 3.58 5.19
N LEU A 411 26.79 4.43 5.05
CA LEU A 411 26.94 5.87 5.07
C LEU A 411 25.82 6.55 5.87
N SER A 412 26.14 7.72 6.40
CA SER A 412 25.20 8.59 7.10
C SER A 412 25.27 10.01 6.54
N ILE A 413 24.11 10.63 6.33
CA ILE A 413 24.01 12.09 6.15
C ILE A 413 23.46 12.66 7.44
N VAL A 414 24.29 13.45 8.12
CA VAL A 414 23.88 14.18 9.31
C VAL A 414 23.43 15.56 8.85
N LEU A 415 22.16 15.84 9.06
CA LEU A 415 21.50 17.11 8.78
C LEU A 415 21.41 17.92 10.09
N PRO A 416 20.98 19.19 10.05
CA PRO A 416 20.86 20.01 11.25
C PRO A 416 19.79 19.51 12.23
N SER A 417 18.70 18.94 11.70
CA SER A 417 17.54 18.46 12.44
C SER A 417 17.59 16.96 12.71
N ASP A 418 18.19 16.20 11.81
CA ASP A 418 17.97 14.76 11.68
C ASP A 418 19.20 14.02 11.12
N THR A 419 19.10 12.71 11.02
CA THR A 419 20.16 11.86 10.45
C THR A 419 19.54 10.76 9.61
N LEU A 420 20.06 10.60 8.40
CA LEU A 420 19.74 9.48 7.52
C LEU A 420 20.92 8.53 7.50
N THR A 421 20.70 7.26 7.78
CA THR A 421 21.75 6.22 7.74
C THR A 421 21.28 5.03 6.95
N VAL A 422 22.11 4.56 6.01
CA VAL A 422 21.86 3.33 5.25
C VAL A 422 23.11 2.46 5.31
N ARG A 423 22.93 1.18 5.70
CA ARG A 423 23.99 0.17 5.63
C ARG A 423 24.11 -0.35 4.21
N PHE A 424 25.32 -0.67 3.76
CA PHE A 424 25.55 -1.22 2.42
C PHE A 424 24.77 -2.52 2.16
N ALA A 425 24.65 -3.38 3.18
CA ALA A 425 23.89 -4.62 3.11
C ALA A 425 22.37 -4.39 3.01
N ASP A 426 21.89 -3.22 3.42
CA ASP A 426 20.47 -2.85 3.41
C ASP A 426 20.08 -2.05 2.16
N ILE A 427 21.02 -1.79 1.24
CA ILE A 427 20.74 -1.11 -0.03
C ILE A 427 20.02 -2.08 -0.95
N ILE A 428 18.80 -1.72 -1.31
CA ILE A 428 17.94 -2.50 -2.23
C ILE A 428 17.74 -1.84 -3.58
N GLY A 429 18.11 -0.55 -3.70
CA GLY A 429 17.99 0.22 -4.91
C GLY A 429 19.06 1.31 -4.96
N ALA A 430 19.72 1.47 -6.10
CA ALA A 430 20.65 2.54 -6.35
C ALA A 430 20.60 2.94 -7.82
N THR A 431 20.47 4.23 -8.09
CA THR A 431 20.53 4.76 -9.46
C THR A 431 21.47 5.96 -9.54
N MET A 432 22.16 6.08 -10.67
CA MET A 432 23.14 7.13 -10.94
C MET A 432 22.68 7.93 -12.15
N ALA A 433 22.40 9.22 -11.96
CA ALA A 433 22.11 10.10 -13.07
C ALA A 433 23.41 10.47 -13.84
N PRO A 434 23.33 10.83 -15.14
CA PRO A 434 24.49 11.17 -15.97
C PRO A 434 25.42 12.25 -15.37
N GLU A 435 24.85 13.19 -14.61
CA GLU A 435 25.54 14.27 -13.90
C GLU A 435 26.29 13.83 -12.64
N GLY A 436 26.23 12.54 -12.28
CA GLY A 436 26.91 11.98 -11.09
C GLY A 436 26.11 12.10 -9.79
N TYR A 437 24.80 12.30 -9.92
CA TYR A 437 23.86 12.31 -8.80
C TYR A 437 23.42 10.87 -8.49
N LEU A 438 23.68 10.44 -7.26
CA LEU A 438 23.39 9.09 -6.78
C LEU A 438 22.17 9.13 -5.87
N THR A 439 21.16 8.30 -6.17
CA THR A 439 20.07 8.02 -5.23
C THR A 439 20.25 6.61 -4.69
N ILE A 440 20.31 6.47 -3.36
CA ILE A 440 20.32 5.18 -2.65
C ILE A 440 18.98 5.00 -1.94
N LEU A 441 18.42 3.79 -2.03
CA LEU A 441 17.25 3.35 -1.27
C LEU A 441 17.63 2.22 -0.33
N GLY A 442 17.42 2.44 0.97
CA GLY A 442 17.50 1.42 2.00
C GLY A 442 16.22 0.57 2.09
N VAL A 443 16.35 -0.65 2.61
CA VAL A 443 15.22 -1.57 2.85
C VAL A 443 14.16 -1.00 3.81
N ASP A 444 14.57 -0.09 4.69
CA ASP A 444 13.69 0.66 5.60
C ASP A 444 12.94 1.80 4.91
N GLY A 445 13.11 1.98 3.60
CA GLY A 445 12.52 3.08 2.84
C GLY A 445 13.33 4.38 2.89
N THR A 446 14.44 4.43 3.64
CA THR A 446 15.31 5.61 3.69
C THR A 446 15.86 5.89 2.30
N THR A 447 15.46 7.03 1.72
CA THR A 447 15.95 7.52 0.43
C THR A 447 17.02 8.56 0.68
N MET A 448 18.20 8.34 0.12
CA MET A 448 19.37 9.17 0.32
C MET A 448 19.84 9.75 -1.00
N PRO A 449 19.48 11.02 -1.29
CA PRO A 449 20.04 11.76 -2.40
C PRO A 449 21.50 12.14 -2.12
N LEU A 450 22.38 11.94 -3.09
CA LEU A 450 23.80 12.25 -2.94
C LEU A 450 24.37 12.81 -4.23
N ASP A 451 24.51 14.14 -4.28
CA ASP A 451 25.35 14.81 -5.26
C ASP A 451 26.80 14.88 -4.76
N ARG A 452 27.74 14.37 -5.54
CA ARG A 452 29.18 14.53 -5.27
C ARG A 452 29.58 16.01 -5.14
N GLY A 453 28.91 16.90 -5.89
CA GLY A 453 29.09 18.35 -5.87
C GLY A 453 28.83 18.99 -4.51
N ASP A 454 28.00 18.37 -3.66
CA ASP A 454 27.65 18.90 -2.35
C ASP A 454 28.73 18.70 -1.30
N TRP A 455 29.62 17.73 -1.49
CA TRP A 455 30.52 17.26 -0.43
C TRP A 455 31.99 17.48 -0.78
N ARG A 456 32.83 17.76 0.22
CA ARG A 456 34.29 17.79 0.10
C ARG A 456 34.87 16.37 0.01
N ILE A 457 34.26 15.53 -0.81
CA ILE A 457 34.68 14.18 -1.14
C ILE A 457 35.55 14.21 -2.40
N GLY A 458 36.71 13.54 -2.32
CA GLY A 458 37.59 13.36 -3.47
C GLY A 458 37.07 12.26 -4.39
N ARG A 459 37.47 12.28 -5.66
CA ARG A 459 37.07 11.29 -6.68
C ARG A 459 37.25 9.85 -6.21
N ALA A 460 38.43 9.51 -5.68
CA ALA A 460 38.73 8.15 -5.22
C ALA A 460 37.83 7.68 -4.06
N ALA A 461 37.45 8.58 -3.15
CA ALA A 461 36.55 8.24 -2.05
C ALA A 461 35.11 8.02 -2.54
N PHE A 462 34.67 8.80 -3.53
CA PHE A 462 33.38 8.61 -4.18
C PHE A 462 33.34 7.30 -5.00
N GLU A 463 34.38 7.01 -5.77
CA GLU A 463 34.50 5.73 -6.49
C GLU A 463 34.53 4.53 -5.54
N HIS A 464 35.17 4.67 -4.37
CA HIS A 464 35.13 3.63 -3.33
C HIS A 464 33.72 3.43 -2.78
N LEU A 465 32.97 4.50 -2.51
CA LEU A 465 31.55 4.42 -2.12
C LEU A 465 30.75 3.66 -3.18
N LEU A 466 30.91 4.01 -4.46
CA LEU A 466 30.22 3.32 -5.53
C LEU A 466 30.58 1.84 -5.55
N ALA A 467 31.83 1.45 -5.32
CA ALA A 467 32.24 0.05 -5.26
C ALA A 467 31.63 -0.75 -4.08
N GLN A 468 31.07 -0.08 -3.06
CA GLN A 468 30.37 -0.76 -1.96
C GLN A 468 28.89 -1.02 -2.22
N ILE A 469 28.29 -0.37 -3.24
CA ILE A 469 26.89 -0.58 -3.61
C ILE A 469 26.77 -1.95 -4.30
N PRO A 470 25.92 -2.86 -3.80
CA PRO A 470 25.73 -4.18 -4.42
C PRO A 470 25.29 -4.05 -5.89
N ASP A 471 25.88 -4.84 -6.79
CA ASP A 471 25.52 -4.81 -8.22
C ASP A 471 24.05 -5.18 -8.42
N ALA A 472 23.54 -6.13 -7.63
CA ALA A 472 22.14 -6.55 -7.66
C ALA A 472 21.15 -5.46 -7.20
N ALA A 473 21.63 -4.36 -6.61
CA ALA A 473 20.79 -3.23 -6.18
C ALA A 473 20.77 -2.09 -7.22
N ARG A 474 21.56 -2.15 -8.29
CA ARG A 474 21.69 -1.06 -9.25
C ARG A 474 20.68 -1.17 -10.39
N PHE A 475 20.13 -0.03 -10.80
CA PHE A 475 19.23 0.05 -11.96
C PHE A 475 19.28 1.43 -12.63
N ASP A 476 18.89 1.48 -13.91
CA ASP A 476 18.85 2.71 -14.69
C ASP A 476 17.47 3.38 -14.57
N ARG A 477 17.46 4.69 -14.34
CA ARG A 477 16.22 5.44 -14.10
C ARG A 477 15.35 5.59 -15.35
N GLU A 478 15.89 5.36 -16.55
CA GLU A 478 15.12 5.35 -17.80
C GLU A 478 14.10 4.20 -17.86
N ASP A 479 14.28 3.15 -17.04
CA ASP A 479 13.36 2.02 -16.90
C ASP A 479 12.24 2.24 -15.87
N ALA A 480 12.35 3.30 -15.05
CA ALA A 480 11.37 3.64 -14.02
C ALA A 480 10.23 4.49 -14.59
N CYS A 481 9.00 4.11 -14.30
CA CYS A 481 7.77 4.75 -14.75
C CYS A 481 7.79 6.29 -14.62
N GLY A 482 7.64 6.98 -15.75
CA GLY A 482 7.29 8.39 -15.81
C GLY A 482 5.82 8.59 -15.48
N GLY A 483 5.51 8.85 -14.21
CA GLY A 483 4.23 9.42 -13.79
C GLY A 483 4.22 10.94 -14.00
N ALA A 484 3.33 11.41 -14.88
CA ALA A 484 2.88 12.80 -15.07
C ALA A 484 3.91 13.93 -14.83
N THR A 485 4.73 14.21 -15.84
CA THR A 485 5.22 15.58 -16.05
C THR A 485 4.03 16.47 -16.49
N HIS A 486 3.52 17.32 -15.61
CA HIS A 486 2.81 18.52 -16.07
C HIS A 486 3.79 19.35 -16.90
N ARG A 487 3.57 19.39 -18.23
CA ARG A 487 4.35 20.25 -19.13
C ARG A 487 4.04 21.70 -18.80
N GLY A 488 5.02 22.41 -18.25
CA GLY A 488 4.91 23.85 -18.09
C GLY A 488 5.97 24.54 -17.25
N GLU A 489 6.95 23.86 -16.66
CA GLU A 489 8.20 24.46 -16.16
C GLU A 489 9.12 23.31 -15.71
N SER A 490 10.44 23.49 -15.88
CA SER A 490 11.44 22.47 -15.58
C SER A 490 11.53 22.21 -14.08
N HIS A 491 10.72 21.29 -13.56
CA HIS A 491 11.03 20.59 -12.32
C HIS A 491 11.79 19.32 -12.70
N ALA A 492 13.12 19.43 -12.68
CA ALA A 492 13.91 18.31 -12.18
C ALA A 492 13.23 17.86 -10.87
N ALA A 493 13.19 16.55 -10.61
CA ALA A 493 13.03 16.07 -9.24
C ALA A 493 14.23 16.63 -8.47
N ALA A 494 14.12 17.89 -8.04
CA ALA A 494 15.05 18.52 -7.15
C ALA A 494 14.97 17.66 -5.91
N ALA A 495 16.11 17.14 -5.51
CA ALA A 495 16.33 16.66 -4.17
C ALA A 495 16.09 17.83 -3.23
N VAL A 496 14.82 18.08 -2.90
CA VAL A 496 14.51 19.04 -1.86
C VAL A 496 14.84 18.32 -0.57
N TRP A 497 16.07 18.53 -0.10
CA TRP A 497 16.38 18.37 1.31
C TRP A 497 15.23 18.96 2.11
N PRO A 498 14.71 18.28 3.16
CA PRO A 498 13.62 18.83 3.96
C PRO A 498 13.98 20.26 4.39
N PRO A 499 13.03 21.21 4.33
CA PRO A 499 13.32 22.61 4.59
C PRO A 499 13.87 22.78 6.02
N THR A 500 15.04 23.40 6.16
CA THR A 500 15.61 23.75 7.47
C THR A 500 14.63 24.61 8.28
N PRO A 501 14.30 24.25 9.54
CA PRO A 501 13.46 25.10 10.39
C PRO A 501 14.27 26.33 10.83
N GLY A 502 13.81 27.52 10.43
CA GLY A 502 14.28 28.77 11.03
C GLY A 502 14.60 29.89 10.05
N ARG A 503 13.57 30.65 9.68
CA ARG A 503 13.53 32.13 9.69
C ARG A 503 12.10 32.56 9.37
N SER A 504 11.45 33.26 10.30
CA SER A 504 10.21 33.97 10.00
C SER A 504 10.47 34.96 8.88
N THR A 505 9.68 34.86 7.81
CA THR A 505 9.58 35.89 6.79
C THR A 505 8.41 36.81 7.16
N ASP A 506 8.52 37.46 8.32
CA ASP A 506 7.86 38.74 8.55
C ASP A 506 8.83 39.81 8.04
N ASP A 507 8.71 40.11 6.76
CA ASP A 507 9.07 41.36 6.08
C ASP A 507 9.29 41.00 4.61
N LEU A 508 8.29 41.26 3.77
CA LEU A 508 8.47 41.85 2.44
C LEU A 508 7.09 42.17 1.82
N ALA A 509 6.91 43.47 1.57
CA ALA A 509 6.05 44.09 0.56
C ALA A 509 4.52 44.06 0.77
N ALA A 510 4.01 45.20 1.26
CA ALA A 510 2.65 45.64 1.03
C ALA A 510 2.39 45.86 -0.48
N GLU A 511 1.31 45.29 -1.00
CA GLU A 511 0.72 45.66 -2.29
C GLU A 511 -0.65 46.34 -2.11
N PRO A 512 -1.03 47.26 -3.02
CA PRO A 512 -2.11 48.23 -2.83
C PRO A 512 -3.50 47.67 -3.19
N PRO A 513 -4.60 48.34 -2.78
CA PRO A 513 -5.96 47.83 -2.97
C PRO A 513 -6.44 47.97 -4.43
N VAL A 514 -7.07 46.90 -4.94
CA VAL A 514 -7.76 46.84 -6.23
C VAL A 514 -9.24 47.22 -6.05
N PRO A 515 -9.87 48.00 -6.96
CA PRO A 515 -11.20 48.58 -6.76
C PRO A 515 -12.34 47.62 -7.16
N ALA A 516 -13.49 47.81 -6.52
CA ALA A 516 -14.73 47.06 -6.74
C ALA A 516 -15.36 47.30 -8.13
N PRO A 517 -16.06 46.31 -8.71
CA PRO A 517 -16.81 46.51 -9.94
C PRO A 517 -18.18 47.16 -9.68
N LEU A 518 -18.52 48.10 -10.56
CA LEU A 518 -19.81 48.77 -10.67
C LEU A 518 -20.82 47.87 -11.43
N SER A 519 -22.04 47.84 -10.88
CA SER A 519 -23.35 47.48 -11.48
C SER A 519 -23.62 46.04 -11.90
#